data_AF-A0A4Q3RPT7-F1
#
_entry.id   AF-A0A4Q3RPT7-F1
#
_cell.length_a   1.000
_cell.length_b   1.000
_cell.length_c   1.000
_cell.angle_alpha   90.00
_cell.angle_beta   90.00
_cell.angle_gamma   90.00
#
_symmetry.space_group_name_H-M   'P 1'
#
loop_
_entity.id
_entity.type
_entity.pdbx_description
1 polymer ?
#
loop_
_entity_poly.entity_id
_entity_poly.type
_entity_poly.pdbx_seq_one_letter_code
_entity_poly.pdbx_strand_id
1 'polypeptide(L)'
;FKDGKLVHVGRIGTGFGKDKVATLLPKLKALEIDKSPFSDKEPKGRSGTKAGDSHWVKPVLVAEIEYAGMTGDGNIRQAAFKGLREDKPAQEVEAEVAPASTELAEPDPAANPNVVKSRTVTVKAANSAEVLGVRLSSADKPLWPASDLNAGDGSPVTKLELAQYYEAIGGWLIPHIKGRPCSIIRTPEGIDGEKFFQRHLMKGASNLLTETTVSGDRKGYLQIDRIEALIAVAQTSGTELHPWNCQPFEPDNPGRLVFDLDPSPGLSFEDVIEAAREVRDRLEELGLVTFCKTTGGKGLHVVTPLSKLKNGPDWDTAKAFAREVCARMAADSPDRYLINMSKAQREGRIFLDYLRNDRMSTAVA
;
A
#
# COMPACT_ATOMS: atom_id res chain seq x y z
N PHE A 1 16.47 -11.26 13.15
CA PHE A 1 17.77 -11.67 13.72
C PHE A 1 18.87 -11.27 12.76
N LYS A 2 20.05 -10.96 13.29
CA LYS A 2 21.29 -10.75 12.53
C LYS A 2 22.37 -11.56 13.22
N ASP A 3 23.03 -12.47 12.51
CA ASP A 3 24.04 -13.40 13.06
C ASP A 3 23.56 -14.14 14.32
N GLY A 4 22.31 -14.64 14.30
CA GLY A 4 21.69 -15.35 15.42
C GLY A 4 21.27 -14.46 16.60
N LYS A 5 21.43 -13.14 16.51
CA LYS A 5 21.08 -12.19 17.57
C LYS A 5 19.84 -11.35 17.24
N LEU A 6 19.02 -11.06 18.25
CA LEU A 6 17.81 -10.24 18.07
C LEU A 6 18.19 -8.76 18.03
N VAL A 7 17.95 -8.12 16.90
CA VAL A 7 18.25 -6.70 16.66
C VAL A 7 16.97 -5.88 16.63
N HIS A 8 17.01 -4.67 17.19
CA HIS A 8 15.88 -3.75 17.16
C HIS A 8 15.86 -3.01 15.83
N VAL A 9 14.77 -3.17 15.07
CA VAL A 9 14.61 -2.58 13.73
C VAL A 9 13.47 -1.57 13.68
N GLY A 10 13.05 -0.99 14.80
CA GLY A 10 12.03 0.06 14.83
C GLY A 10 10.80 -0.29 15.66
N ARG A 11 9.83 0.63 15.65
CA ARG A 11 8.62 0.56 16.50
C ARG A 11 7.35 0.58 15.69
N ILE A 12 6.37 -0.17 16.18
CA ILE A 12 5.04 -0.26 15.58
C ILE A 12 4.04 0.22 16.63
N GLY A 13 3.30 1.28 16.30
CA GLY A 13 2.25 1.84 17.17
C GLY A 13 0.85 1.71 16.60
N THR A 14 0.70 1.11 15.42
CA THR A 14 -0.56 1.02 14.66
C THR A 14 -0.86 -0.41 14.24
N GLY A 15 -2.12 -0.72 13.91
CA GLY A 15 -2.56 -2.08 13.54
C GLY A 15 -3.05 -2.94 14.71
N PHE A 16 -3.07 -2.40 15.94
CA PHE A 16 -3.56 -3.07 17.15
C PHE A 16 -5.03 -2.70 17.47
N GLY A 17 -5.96 -3.21 16.67
CA GLY A 17 -7.40 -3.10 16.97
C GLY A 17 -7.82 -3.90 18.21
N LYS A 18 -8.99 -3.61 18.77
CA LYS A 18 -9.50 -4.23 20.02
C LYS A 18 -9.44 -5.76 20.01
N ASP A 19 -9.86 -6.39 18.91
CA ASP A 19 -9.89 -7.85 18.79
C ASP A 19 -8.49 -8.44 18.67
N LYS A 20 -7.61 -7.79 17.89
CA LYS A 20 -6.19 -8.18 17.79
C LYS A 20 -5.50 -8.08 19.14
N VAL A 21 -5.77 -7.04 19.90
CA VAL A 21 -5.25 -6.82 21.26
C VAL A 21 -5.76 -7.90 22.21
N ALA A 22 -7.06 -8.23 22.16
CA ALA A 22 -7.65 -9.29 22.99
C ALA A 22 -7.01 -10.67 22.76
N THR A 23 -6.66 -10.99 21.52
CA THR A 23 -6.00 -12.25 21.16
C THR A 23 -4.49 -12.24 21.48
N LEU A 24 -3.83 -11.09 21.32
CA LEU A 24 -2.37 -10.97 21.42
C LEU A 24 -1.87 -10.86 22.87
N LEU A 25 -2.58 -10.11 23.73
CA LEU A 25 -2.15 -9.85 25.12
C LEU A 25 -1.94 -11.13 25.95
N PRO A 26 -2.84 -12.13 25.93
CA PRO A 26 -2.62 -13.37 26.67
C PRO A 26 -1.36 -14.10 26.24
N LYS A 27 -1.11 -14.17 24.91
CA LYS A 27 0.09 -14.79 24.34
C LYS A 27 1.36 -14.06 24.78
N LEU A 28 1.36 -12.73 24.78
CA LEU A 28 2.51 -11.93 25.22
C LEU A 28 2.79 -12.06 26.72
N LYS A 29 1.75 -12.04 27.57
CA LYS A 29 1.90 -12.23 29.02
C LYS A 29 2.52 -13.58 29.37
N ALA A 30 2.14 -14.65 28.67
CA ALA A 30 2.72 -15.99 28.89
C ALA A 30 4.23 -16.07 28.53
N LEU A 31 4.74 -15.09 27.78
CA LEU A 31 6.12 -15.06 27.31
C LEU A 31 6.97 -14.01 28.02
N GLU A 32 6.48 -13.41 29.11
CA GLU A 32 7.18 -12.37 29.86
C GLU A 32 8.57 -12.81 30.35
N ILE A 33 9.54 -11.89 30.27
CA ILE A 33 10.91 -12.04 30.77
C ILE A 33 11.37 -10.74 31.42
N ASP A 34 12.29 -10.83 32.39
CA ASP A 34 12.74 -9.65 33.14
C ASP A 34 13.79 -8.81 32.42
N LYS A 35 14.47 -9.40 31.42
CA LYS A 35 15.60 -8.77 30.72
C LYS A 35 15.29 -8.57 29.25
N SER A 36 15.80 -7.47 28.69
CA SER A 36 15.72 -7.19 27.25
C SER A 36 16.30 -8.37 26.45
N PRO A 37 15.57 -8.90 25.45
CA PRO A 37 16.08 -9.95 24.57
C PRO A 37 16.95 -9.41 23.43
N PHE A 38 17.04 -8.09 23.26
CA PHE A 38 17.84 -7.47 22.21
C PHE A 38 19.32 -7.52 22.54
N SER A 39 20.15 -7.89 21.55
CA SER A 39 21.61 -7.95 21.71
C SER A 39 22.30 -6.59 21.64
N ASP A 40 21.64 -5.62 21.03
CA ASP A 40 22.14 -4.27 20.81
C ASP A 40 21.61 -3.32 21.89
N LYS A 41 21.87 -2.02 21.74
CA LYS A 41 21.44 -1.00 22.71
C LYS A 41 19.92 -1.06 22.92
N GLU A 42 19.51 -1.13 24.18
CA GLU A 42 18.09 -1.20 24.54
C GLU A 42 17.29 -0.07 23.86
N PRO A 43 16.14 -0.38 23.23
CA PRO A 43 15.37 0.62 22.54
C PRO A 43 14.81 1.67 23.53
N LYS A 44 15.31 2.91 23.45
CA LYS A 44 14.93 4.05 24.32
C LYS A 44 13.43 4.31 24.35
N GLY A 45 12.74 4.22 25.50
CA GLY A 45 11.28 4.40 25.62
C GLY A 45 10.69 5.65 24.94
N ARG A 46 9.36 5.76 24.89
CA ARG A 46 8.66 6.91 24.31
C ARG A 46 9.14 8.21 24.98
N SER A 47 9.27 9.30 24.23
CA SER A 47 9.54 10.63 24.82
C SER A 47 8.53 10.89 25.94
N GLY A 48 9.02 11.00 27.18
CA GLY A 48 8.23 11.19 28.39
C GLY A 48 8.04 9.95 29.30
N THR A 49 8.39 8.74 28.88
CA THR A 49 8.41 7.55 29.78
C THR A 49 9.81 7.35 30.35
N LYS A 50 9.93 7.08 31.66
CA LYS A 50 11.21 6.78 32.32
C LYS A 50 11.84 5.54 31.68
N ALA A 51 13.17 5.45 31.69
CA ALA A 51 13.87 4.21 31.34
C ALA A 51 13.43 3.12 32.34
N GLY A 52 12.53 2.22 31.92
CA GLY A 52 11.96 1.18 32.78
C GLY A 52 10.56 0.66 32.41
N ASP A 53 9.74 1.37 31.62
CA ASP A 53 8.34 0.97 31.33
C ASP A 53 8.18 -0.04 30.16
N SER A 54 9.23 -0.75 29.78
CA SER A 54 9.16 -1.75 28.70
C SER A 54 8.85 -3.13 29.27
N HIS A 55 7.76 -3.75 28.82
CA HIS A 55 7.51 -5.17 29.09
C HIS A 55 8.24 -6.03 28.05
N TRP A 56 9.18 -6.86 28.51
CA TRP A 56 9.95 -7.74 27.64
C TRP A 56 9.29 -9.11 27.53
N VAL A 57 9.39 -9.70 26.34
CA VAL A 57 8.87 -11.04 26.07
C VAL A 57 9.91 -11.89 25.36
N LYS A 58 9.84 -13.21 25.50
CA LYS A 58 10.65 -14.16 24.71
C LYS A 58 10.38 -13.93 23.22
N PRO A 59 11.43 -13.79 22.38
CA PRO A 59 11.28 -13.51 20.95
C PRO A 59 10.95 -14.80 20.17
N VAL A 60 9.81 -15.42 20.49
CA VAL A 60 9.35 -16.67 19.87
C VAL A 60 8.14 -16.49 18.95
N LEU A 61 7.41 -15.38 19.09
CA LEU A 61 6.30 -15.05 18.20
C LEU A 61 6.81 -14.26 16.99
N VAL A 62 6.28 -14.59 15.81
CA VAL A 62 6.56 -13.86 14.58
C VAL A 62 5.35 -12.98 14.25
N ALA A 63 5.59 -11.70 14.01
CA ALA A 63 4.58 -10.74 13.61
C ALA A 63 4.76 -10.36 12.14
N GLU A 64 3.66 -10.22 11.42
CA GLU A 64 3.63 -9.61 10.10
C GLU A 64 3.45 -8.10 10.23
N ILE A 65 4.39 -7.38 9.63
CA ILE A 65 4.47 -5.93 9.68
C ILE A 65 4.48 -5.39 8.26
N GLU A 66 3.49 -4.57 7.92
CA GLU A 66 3.53 -3.73 6.73
C GLU A 66 4.30 -2.46 7.08
N TYR A 67 5.24 -2.04 6.24
CA TYR A 67 6.02 -0.81 6.45
C TYR A 67 6.34 -0.14 5.12
N ALA A 68 6.48 1.18 5.13
CA ALA A 68 6.66 1.99 3.91
C ALA A 68 8.11 2.05 3.42
N GLY A 69 9.07 1.59 4.23
CA GLY A 69 10.49 1.55 3.88
C GLY A 69 11.39 1.47 5.12
N MET A 70 12.71 1.50 4.90
CA MET A 70 13.74 1.53 5.95
C MET A 70 14.37 2.91 6.06
N THR A 71 14.73 3.35 7.26
CA THR A 71 15.64 4.50 7.49
C THR A 71 17.05 4.12 7.03
N GLY A 72 17.90 5.12 6.71
CA GLY A 72 19.34 4.89 6.55
C GLY A 72 20.02 4.20 7.75
N ASP A 73 19.46 4.35 8.95
CA ASP A 73 19.93 3.67 10.18
C ASP A 73 19.36 2.25 10.37
N GLY A 74 18.71 1.66 9.36
CA GLY A 74 18.20 0.28 9.39
C GLY A 74 16.90 0.02 10.18
N ASN A 75 16.16 1.06 10.59
CA ASN A 75 14.84 0.92 11.21
C ASN A 75 13.70 1.01 10.19
N ILE A 76 12.65 0.21 10.36
CA ILE A 76 11.40 0.31 9.60
C ILE A 76 10.68 1.63 9.88
N ARG A 77 10.10 2.21 8.84
CA ARG A 77 9.30 3.45 8.90
C ARG A 77 7.83 3.18 8.62
N GLN A 78 6.97 3.87 9.37
CA GLN A 78 5.52 3.89 9.17
C GLN A 78 4.91 2.48 9.18
N ALA A 79 5.31 1.69 10.17
CA ALA A 79 4.96 0.30 10.29
C ALA A 79 3.59 0.08 10.95
N ALA A 80 2.85 -0.91 10.47
CA ALA A 80 1.56 -1.34 10.99
C ALA A 80 1.53 -2.86 11.22
N PHE A 81 1.06 -3.28 12.38
CA PHE A 81 0.86 -4.70 12.70
C PHE A 81 -0.30 -5.27 11.89
N LYS A 82 -0.05 -6.33 11.12
CA LYS A 82 -1.07 -7.03 10.34
C LYS A 82 -1.59 -8.25 11.09
N GLY A 83 -0.72 -9.08 11.64
CA GLY A 83 -1.11 -10.27 12.39
C GLY A 83 0.08 -11.05 12.94
N LEU A 84 -0.20 -12.15 13.65
CA LEU A 84 0.83 -13.12 14.00
C LEU A 84 0.97 -14.14 12.88
N ARG A 85 2.20 -14.57 12.65
CA ARG A 85 2.57 -15.68 11.78
C ARG A 85 2.81 -16.92 12.63
N GLU A 86 2.09 -17.99 12.33
CA GLU A 86 2.26 -19.29 12.97
C GLU A 86 3.03 -20.27 12.06
N ASP A 87 3.30 -19.87 10.82
CA ASP A 87 3.92 -20.66 9.76
C ASP A 87 5.46 -20.62 9.78
N LYS A 88 6.07 -19.75 10.61
CA LYS A 88 7.51 -19.51 10.62
C LYS A 88 8.06 -19.41 12.05
N PRO A 89 9.13 -20.15 12.42
CA PRO A 89 9.77 -19.98 13.71
C PRO A 89 10.57 -18.68 13.75
N ALA A 90 10.59 -18.03 14.93
CA ALA A 90 11.20 -16.70 15.07
C ALA A 90 12.70 -16.66 14.72
N GLN A 91 13.43 -17.76 14.95
CA GLN A 91 14.86 -17.86 14.68
C GLN A 91 15.20 -17.79 13.18
N GLU A 92 14.26 -18.14 12.29
CA GLU A 92 14.43 -18.06 10.84
C GLU A 92 14.11 -16.67 10.26
N VAL A 93 13.70 -15.71 11.10
CA VAL A 93 13.41 -14.34 10.67
C VAL A 93 14.71 -13.53 10.68
N GLU A 94 15.31 -13.33 9.51
CA GLU A 94 16.51 -12.50 9.34
C GLU A 94 16.17 -11.05 8.96
N ALA A 95 17.00 -10.09 9.39
CA ALA A 95 16.84 -8.69 9.04
C ALA A 95 17.24 -8.47 7.57
N GLU A 96 16.34 -7.91 6.76
CA GLU A 96 16.58 -7.70 5.33
C GLU A 96 17.71 -6.68 5.09
N VAL A 97 18.69 -7.05 4.25
CA VAL A 97 19.60 -6.10 3.61
C VAL A 97 18.85 -5.52 2.41
N ALA A 98 18.83 -4.19 2.28
CA ALA A 98 18.08 -3.50 1.22
C ALA A 98 18.47 -4.08 -0.16
N PRO A 99 17.49 -4.53 -0.98
CA PRO A 99 17.78 -5.01 -2.31
C PRO A 99 18.26 -3.86 -3.20
N ALA A 100 19.20 -4.17 -4.10
CA ALA A 100 19.61 -3.28 -5.18
C ALA A 100 18.43 -3.00 -6.13
N SER A 101 18.31 -1.74 -6.57
CA SER A 101 17.33 -1.30 -7.56
C SER A 101 17.45 -2.14 -8.83
N THR A 102 16.32 -2.61 -9.36
CA THR A 102 16.24 -3.33 -10.64
C THR A 102 15.35 -2.52 -11.56
N GLU A 103 15.81 -2.31 -12.80
CA GLU A 103 15.16 -1.53 -13.85
C GLU A 103 13.70 -1.96 -14.10
N LEU A 104 12.84 -0.96 -14.28
CA LEU A 104 11.44 -1.11 -14.67
C LEU A 104 11.35 -1.44 -16.16
N ALA A 105 10.35 -2.24 -16.56
CA ALA A 105 10.10 -2.55 -17.97
C ALA A 105 9.54 -1.33 -18.71
N GLU A 106 10.01 -1.11 -19.94
CA GLU A 106 9.63 0.02 -20.79
C GLU A 106 8.27 -0.22 -21.48
N PRO A 107 7.35 0.76 -21.48
CA PRO A 107 6.10 0.66 -22.23
C PRO A 107 6.28 1.00 -23.72
N ASP A 108 5.67 0.20 -24.60
CA ASP A 108 5.55 0.42 -26.04
C ASP A 108 4.56 1.57 -26.33
N PRO A 109 4.96 2.68 -27.02
CA PRO A 109 4.11 3.86 -27.21
C PRO A 109 2.94 3.71 -28.20
N ALA A 110 2.74 2.55 -28.82
CA ALA A 110 1.80 2.41 -29.93
C ALA A 110 0.36 2.01 -29.53
N ALA A 111 -0.30 2.75 -28.64
CA ALA A 111 -1.77 2.68 -28.54
C ALA A 111 -2.43 3.93 -27.93
N ASN A 112 -3.17 4.64 -28.80
CA ASN A 112 -4.32 5.51 -28.53
C ASN A 112 -4.09 7.04 -28.65
N PRO A 113 -4.54 7.69 -29.76
CA PRO A 113 -4.51 9.12 -29.93
C PRO A 113 -5.83 9.73 -29.45
N ASN A 114 -5.87 10.21 -28.21
CA ASN A 114 -6.90 11.16 -27.78
C ASN A 114 -6.28 12.19 -26.83
N VAL A 115 -5.49 13.10 -27.43
CA VAL A 115 -5.02 14.31 -26.77
C VAL A 115 -6.21 15.25 -26.60
N VAL A 116 -6.75 15.32 -25.38
CA VAL A 116 -7.72 16.33 -25.00
C VAL A 116 -7.02 17.68 -24.99
N LYS A 117 -7.52 18.62 -25.80
CA LYS A 117 -6.96 19.98 -25.92
C LYS A 117 -6.97 20.68 -24.56
N SER A 118 -5.78 21.05 -24.10
CA SER A 118 -5.52 21.82 -22.89
C SER A 118 -6.35 23.12 -22.86
N ARG A 119 -7.03 23.35 -21.73
CA ARG A 119 -7.81 24.55 -21.44
C ARG A 119 -6.91 25.55 -20.70
N THR A 120 -7.08 26.82 -21.00
CA THR A 120 -6.16 27.94 -20.69
C THR A 120 -5.76 28.03 -19.20
N VAL A 121 -4.46 27.93 -18.92
CA VAL A 121 -3.86 28.17 -17.59
C VAL A 121 -3.62 29.66 -17.39
N THR A 122 -4.03 30.21 -16.25
CA THR A 122 -3.69 31.58 -15.85
C THR A 122 -2.50 31.52 -14.89
N VAL A 123 -1.28 31.75 -15.38
CA VAL A 123 -0.09 31.81 -14.53
C VAL A 123 -0.06 33.17 -13.82
N LYS A 124 -0.15 33.19 -12.49
CA LYS A 124 0.08 34.41 -11.69
C LYS A 124 1.13 34.14 -10.61
N ALA A 125 2.14 35.02 -10.59
CA ALA A 125 3.37 35.00 -9.80
C ALA A 125 4.30 33.79 -10.07
N ALA A 126 5.62 34.03 -10.04
CA ALA A 126 6.66 33.19 -10.66
C ALA A 126 6.68 31.69 -10.30
N ASN A 127 6.03 31.26 -9.22
CA ASN A 127 6.00 29.84 -8.80
C ASN A 127 4.60 29.39 -8.32
N SER A 128 3.51 30.03 -8.75
CA SER A 128 2.16 29.55 -8.46
C SER A 128 1.30 29.36 -9.71
N ALA A 129 0.45 28.34 -9.66
CA ALA A 129 -0.48 27.98 -10.71
C ALA A 129 -1.86 27.70 -10.12
N GLU A 130 -2.86 27.58 -10.98
CA GLU A 130 -4.22 27.22 -10.60
C GLU A 130 -4.73 26.15 -11.57
N VAL A 131 -5.30 25.08 -11.01
CA VAL A 131 -5.90 23.97 -11.77
C VAL A 131 -7.28 23.70 -11.16
N LEU A 132 -8.34 23.74 -11.97
CA LEU A 132 -9.74 23.64 -11.52
C LEU A 132 -10.09 24.53 -10.30
N GLY A 133 -9.63 25.78 -10.27
CA GLY A 133 -9.91 26.69 -9.15
C GLY A 133 -9.09 26.41 -7.88
N VAL A 134 -8.20 25.42 -7.90
CA VAL A 134 -7.34 25.05 -6.77
C VAL A 134 -5.95 25.64 -6.99
N ARG A 135 -5.50 26.45 -6.03
CA ARG A 135 -4.18 27.08 -6.08
C ARG A 135 -3.07 26.08 -5.74
N LEU A 136 -2.04 26.09 -6.56
CA LEU A 136 -0.78 25.38 -6.38
C LEU A 136 0.34 26.38 -6.06
N SER A 137 1.09 26.14 -4.99
CA SER A 137 2.35 26.85 -4.69
C SER A 137 3.54 26.04 -5.18
N SER A 138 4.72 26.62 -5.46
CA SER A 138 5.86 25.84 -5.97
C SER A 138 5.46 24.90 -7.12
N ALA A 139 4.69 25.43 -8.06
CA ALA A 139 4.07 24.66 -9.14
C ALA A 139 5.11 23.98 -10.04
N ASP A 140 6.27 24.61 -10.17
CA ASP A 140 7.46 24.17 -10.88
C ASP A 140 8.31 23.15 -10.11
N LYS A 141 7.94 22.78 -8.87
CA LYS A 141 8.70 21.81 -8.07
C LYS A 141 8.78 20.47 -8.83
N PRO A 142 9.99 19.95 -9.12
CA PRO A 142 10.15 18.64 -9.73
C PRO A 142 9.75 17.56 -8.72
N LEU A 143 8.88 16.64 -9.14
CA LEU A 143 8.47 15.48 -8.35
C LEU A 143 9.08 14.19 -8.88
N TRP A 144 9.23 14.05 -10.20
CA TRP A 144 10.02 12.99 -10.83
C TRP A 144 11.21 13.61 -11.56
N PRO A 145 12.45 13.22 -11.23
CA PRO A 145 13.63 13.73 -11.92
C PRO A 145 13.68 13.22 -13.36
N ALA A 146 14.34 13.99 -14.23
CA ALA A 146 14.52 13.62 -15.64
C ALA A 146 15.28 12.30 -15.84
N SER A 147 16.12 11.90 -14.89
CA SER A 147 16.90 10.65 -14.95
C SER A 147 16.05 9.38 -14.84
N ASP A 148 14.86 9.49 -14.25
CA ASP A 148 13.96 8.35 -14.02
C ASP A 148 12.85 8.24 -15.07
N LEU A 149 12.85 9.16 -16.03
CA LEU A 149 11.81 9.25 -17.04
C LEU A 149 12.40 8.87 -18.39
N ASN A 150 11.85 7.84 -19.01
CA ASN A 150 11.85 7.68 -20.48
C ASN A 150 10.94 8.74 -21.14
N ALA A 151 10.80 9.94 -20.54
CA ALA A 151 10.09 11.06 -21.12
C ALA A 151 10.97 11.65 -22.22
N GLY A 152 10.47 11.63 -23.47
CA GLY A 152 11.25 11.85 -24.69
C GLY A 152 11.94 13.22 -24.85
N ASP A 153 11.82 14.13 -23.88
CA ASP A 153 12.49 15.44 -23.89
C ASP A 153 13.50 15.65 -22.74
N GLY A 154 13.66 14.67 -21.82
CA GLY A 154 14.60 14.75 -20.70
C GLY A 154 14.27 15.83 -19.67
N SER A 155 13.02 16.26 -19.57
CA SER A 155 12.56 17.22 -18.55
C SER A 155 11.96 16.51 -17.31
N PRO A 156 12.09 17.08 -16.10
CA PRO A 156 11.48 16.52 -14.90
C PRO A 156 9.96 16.75 -14.89
N VAL A 157 9.18 15.78 -14.38
CA VAL A 157 7.74 15.98 -14.16
C VAL A 157 7.52 16.75 -12.87
N THR A 158 6.78 17.84 -12.98
CA THR A 158 6.54 18.83 -11.94
C THR A 158 5.25 18.58 -11.16
N LYS A 159 5.09 19.31 -10.05
CA LYS A 159 3.85 19.31 -9.26
C LYS A 159 2.64 19.83 -10.06
N LEU A 160 2.84 20.82 -10.92
CA LEU A 160 1.78 21.30 -11.81
C LEU A 160 1.30 20.19 -12.74
N GLU A 161 2.21 19.42 -13.31
CA GLU A 161 1.87 18.33 -14.23
C GLU A 161 1.18 17.18 -13.50
N LEU A 162 1.55 16.87 -12.25
CA LEU A 162 0.79 15.92 -11.43
C LEU A 162 -0.66 16.39 -11.22
N ALA A 163 -0.86 17.68 -10.94
CA ALA A 163 -2.21 18.24 -10.80
C ALA A 163 -3.00 18.17 -12.12
N GLN A 164 -2.39 18.53 -13.24
CA GLN A 164 -3.01 18.45 -14.58
C GLN A 164 -3.32 16.99 -14.97
N TYR A 165 -2.45 16.05 -14.61
CA TYR A 165 -2.70 14.63 -14.79
C TYR A 165 -3.94 14.19 -14.00
N TYR A 166 -4.04 14.55 -12.72
CA TYR A 166 -5.22 14.25 -11.91
C TYR A 166 -6.51 14.91 -12.42
N GLU A 167 -6.43 16.12 -12.99
CA GLU A 167 -7.57 16.73 -13.70
C GLU A 167 -7.97 15.87 -14.90
N ALA A 168 -7.00 15.50 -15.75
CA ALA A 168 -7.24 14.77 -16.99
C ALA A 168 -7.82 13.36 -16.74
N ILE A 169 -7.30 12.63 -15.75
CA ILE A 169 -7.75 11.27 -15.43
C ILE A 169 -8.87 11.22 -14.40
N GLY A 170 -9.22 12.34 -13.78
CA GLY A 170 -10.14 12.40 -12.63
C GLY A 170 -11.50 11.74 -12.92
N GLY A 171 -12.03 11.88 -14.13
CA GLY A 171 -13.28 11.22 -14.54
C GLY A 171 -13.22 9.69 -14.50
N TRP A 172 -12.05 9.10 -14.77
CA TRP A 172 -11.82 7.65 -14.71
C TRP A 172 -11.46 7.19 -13.30
N LEU A 173 -10.67 7.98 -12.58
CA LEU A 173 -10.14 7.63 -11.26
C LEU A 173 -11.17 7.74 -10.13
N ILE A 174 -11.98 8.80 -10.12
CA ILE A 174 -12.93 9.09 -9.02
C ILE A 174 -13.89 7.92 -8.74
N PRO A 175 -14.48 7.23 -9.73
CA PRO A 175 -15.30 6.04 -9.49
C PRO A 175 -14.63 4.95 -8.64
N HIS A 176 -13.29 4.84 -8.65
CA HIS A 176 -12.54 3.82 -7.93
C HIS A 176 -12.13 4.21 -6.51
N ILE A 177 -12.18 5.50 -6.15
CA ILE A 177 -11.73 6.01 -4.83
C ILE A 177 -12.83 6.72 -4.03
N LYS A 178 -13.86 7.25 -4.70
CA LYS A 178 -14.94 8.00 -4.05
C LYS A 178 -15.65 7.15 -2.99
N GLY A 179 -15.86 7.75 -1.83
CA GLY A 179 -16.49 7.14 -0.67
C GLY A 179 -15.62 6.12 0.05
N ARG A 180 -14.37 5.91 -0.36
CA ARG A 180 -13.47 4.94 0.27
C ARG A 180 -12.46 5.70 1.13
N PRO A 181 -12.16 5.23 2.36
CA PRO A 181 -10.96 5.65 3.05
C PRO A 181 -9.76 5.49 2.12
N CYS A 182 -8.99 6.56 1.93
CA CYS A 182 -7.90 6.61 0.97
C CYS A 182 -6.65 7.13 1.66
N SER A 183 -5.67 6.24 1.84
CA SER A 183 -4.35 6.69 2.25
C SER A 183 -3.63 7.31 1.06
N ILE A 184 -2.70 8.23 1.31
CA ILE A 184 -1.87 8.84 0.26
C ILE A 184 -0.39 8.68 0.61
N ILE A 185 0.44 8.44 -0.40
CA ILE A 185 1.89 8.61 -0.27
C ILE A 185 2.24 10.00 -0.77
N ARG A 186 2.87 10.80 0.08
CA ARG A 186 3.35 12.12 -0.26
C ARG A 186 4.86 12.12 -0.43
N THR A 187 5.33 12.87 -1.41
CA THR A 187 6.75 13.06 -1.75
C THR A 187 7.07 14.57 -1.82
N PRO A 188 7.13 15.26 -0.68
CA PRO A 188 7.26 16.71 -0.65
C PRO A 188 8.48 17.25 -1.40
N GLU A 189 9.56 16.47 -1.48
CA GLU A 189 10.81 16.79 -2.18
C GLU A 189 11.06 15.91 -3.41
N GLY A 190 10.00 15.31 -3.97
CA GLY A 190 10.09 14.38 -5.10
C GLY A 190 10.30 12.92 -4.69
N ILE A 191 10.19 12.00 -5.66
CA ILE A 191 10.11 10.56 -5.41
C ILE A 191 11.39 9.92 -4.86
N ASP A 192 12.55 10.57 -5.07
CA ASP A 192 13.83 10.19 -4.47
C ASP A 192 13.99 10.69 -3.03
N GLY A 193 13.14 11.64 -2.63
CA GLY A 193 13.12 12.22 -1.30
C GLY A 193 12.36 11.36 -0.28
N GLU A 194 12.01 12.01 0.84
CA GLU A 194 11.25 11.35 1.89
C GLU A 194 9.78 11.09 1.48
N LYS A 195 9.32 9.87 1.75
CA LYS A 195 7.96 9.39 1.48
C LYS A 195 7.12 9.37 2.76
N PHE A 196 5.94 9.96 2.72
CA PHE A 196 5.01 10.04 3.85
C PHE A 196 3.69 9.34 3.54
N PHE A 197 3.44 8.21 4.20
CA PHE A 197 2.14 7.55 4.20
C PHE A 197 1.18 8.27 5.15
N GLN A 198 0.16 8.91 4.60
CA GLN A 198 -0.82 9.69 5.34
C GLN A 198 -2.20 9.05 5.26
N ARG A 199 -2.76 8.70 6.43
CA ARG A 199 -4.09 8.08 6.58
C ARG A 199 -5.18 9.07 6.98
N HIS A 200 -4.81 10.13 7.69
CA HIS A 200 -5.73 11.09 8.30
C HIS A 200 -5.53 12.49 7.71
N LEU A 201 -6.55 13.33 7.82
CA LEU A 201 -6.40 14.75 7.53
C LEU A 201 -5.45 15.41 8.54
N MET A 202 -4.58 16.27 8.03
CA MET A 202 -3.68 17.08 8.84
C MET A 202 -4.30 18.45 9.09
N LYS A 203 -3.90 19.12 10.17
CA LYS A 203 -4.33 20.50 10.42
C LYS A 203 -3.90 21.38 9.24
N GLY A 204 -4.83 22.17 8.70
CA GLY A 204 -4.59 23.01 7.53
C GLY A 204 -4.74 22.30 6.18
N ALA A 205 -5.28 21.07 6.17
CA ALA A 205 -5.67 20.42 4.92
C ALA A 205 -6.76 21.23 4.18
N SER A 206 -6.80 21.06 2.85
CA SER A 206 -7.82 21.68 2.00
C SER A 206 -9.23 21.27 2.42
N ASN A 207 -10.17 22.21 2.42
CA ASN A 207 -11.60 21.96 2.65
C ASN A 207 -12.27 21.13 1.53
N LEU A 208 -11.55 20.87 0.43
CA LEU A 208 -11.98 19.98 -0.64
C LEU A 208 -11.82 18.50 -0.27
N LEU A 209 -10.93 18.20 0.68
CA LEU A 209 -10.75 16.85 1.21
C LEU A 209 -11.75 16.62 2.34
N THR A 210 -12.32 15.42 2.38
CA THR A 210 -13.26 15.01 3.42
C THR A 210 -12.64 13.92 4.29
N GLU A 211 -13.34 13.56 5.35
CA GLU A 211 -12.97 12.40 6.17
C GLU A 211 -14.15 11.47 6.36
N THR A 212 -13.83 10.20 6.61
CA THR A 212 -14.80 9.17 6.94
C THR A 212 -14.42 8.50 8.24
N THR A 213 -15.42 8.20 9.07
CA THR A 213 -15.20 7.54 10.35
C THR A 213 -15.14 6.03 10.12
N VAL A 214 -14.08 5.41 10.64
CA VAL A 214 -13.88 3.96 10.56
C VAL A 214 -13.98 3.38 11.96
N SER A 215 -14.82 2.36 12.13
CA SER A 215 -15.01 1.71 13.43
C SER A 215 -13.69 1.16 13.99
N GLY A 216 -13.37 1.53 15.23
CA GLY A 216 -12.12 1.17 15.90
C GLY A 216 -10.97 2.17 15.74
N ASP A 217 -11.13 3.22 14.93
CA ASP A 217 -10.20 4.35 14.89
C ASP A 217 -10.80 5.57 15.62
N ARG A 218 -9.93 6.40 16.19
CA ARG A 218 -10.33 7.64 16.88
C ARG A 218 -10.31 8.85 15.96
N LYS A 219 -9.61 8.77 14.83
CA LYS A 219 -9.49 9.86 13.85
C LYS A 219 -10.16 9.46 12.54
N GLY A 220 -10.78 10.43 11.87
CA GLY A 220 -11.29 10.24 10.52
C GLY A 220 -10.17 9.84 9.56
N TYR A 221 -10.48 8.94 8.63
CA TYR A 221 -9.62 8.63 7.50
C TYR A 221 -9.84 9.64 6.39
N LEU A 222 -8.78 10.01 5.69
CA LEU A 222 -8.84 10.83 4.49
C LEU A 222 -9.77 10.17 3.46
N GLN A 223 -10.62 10.98 2.82
CA GLN A 223 -11.49 10.58 1.73
C GLN A 223 -11.42 11.61 0.59
N ILE A 224 -11.44 11.13 -0.66
CA ILE A 224 -11.28 11.94 -1.87
C ILE A 224 -12.45 11.64 -2.80
N ASP A 225 -13.42 12.56 -2.88
CA ASP A 225 -14.72 12.29 -3.53
C ASP A 225 -14.99 13.09 -4.81
N ARG A 226 -14.05 13.94 -5.21
CA ARG A 226 -14.19 14.86 -6.35
C ARG A 226 -12.84 15.18 -6.98
N ILE A 227 -12.84 15.64 -8.23
CA ILE A 227 -11.62 15.89 -8.99
C ILE A 227 -10.80 17.03 -8.37
N GLU A 228 -11.45 18.08 -7.89
CA GLU A 228 -10.78 19.22 -7.23
C GLU A 228 -10.01 18.78 -5.97
N ALA A 229 -10.49 17.72 -5.29
CA ALA A 229 -9.80 17.14 -4.15
C ALA A 229 -8.51 16.41 -4.58
N LEU A 230 -8.46 15.80 -5.77
CA LEU A 230 -7.22 15.25 -6.32
C LEU A 230 -6.19 16.35 -6.56
N ILE A 231 -6.63 17.52 -7.04
CA ILE A 231 -5.74 18.68 -7.21
C ILE A 231 -5.19 19.15 -5.86
N ALA A 232 -6.03 19.15 -4.82
CA ALA A 232 -5.58 19.42 -3.46
C ALA A 232 -4.59 18.36 -2.93
N VAL A 233 -4.72 17.10 -3.33
CA VAL A 233 -3.72 16.06 -3.04
C VAL A 233 -2.40 16.37 -3.76
N ALA A 234 -2.43 16.69 -5.06
CA ALA A 234 -1.25 17.11 -5.81
C ALA A 234 -0.55 18.32 -5.19
N GLN A 235 -1.30 19.31 -4.69
CA GLN A 235 -0.74 20.47 -3.98
C GLN A 235 0.15 20.07 -2.80
N THR A 236 -0.18 18.95 -2.14
CA THR A 236 0.58 18.39 -1.02
C THR A 236 1.65 17.38 -1.43
N SER A 237 1.93 17.28 -2.74
CA SER A 237 2.80 16.28 -3.38
C SER A 237 2.34 14.85 -3.13
N GLY A 238 1.03 14.59 -3.12
CA GLY A 238 0.50 13.22 -3.01
C GLY A 238 0.57 12.49 -4.34
N THR A 239 1.56 11.61 -4.49
CA THR A 239 1.88 10.91 -5.74
C THR A 239 1.21 9.55 -5.87
N GLU A 240 0.76 8.95 -4.77
CA GLU A 240 0.04 7.68 -4.81
C GLU A 240 -1.22 7.73 -3.97
N LEU A 241 -2.26 7.06 -4.45
CA LEU A 241 -3.57 6.95 -3.83
C LEU A 241 -3.85 5.48 -3.52
N HIS A 242 -4.18 5.22 -2.27
CA HIS A 242 -4.33 3.88 -1.70
C HIS A 242 -5.72 3.74 -1.06
N PRO A 243 -6.78 3.60 -1.88
CA PRO A 243 -8.14 3.38 -1.40
C PRO A 243 -8.31 2.01 -0.73
N TRP A 244 -9.25 1.95 0.21
CA TRP A 244 -9.75 0.69 0.77
C TRP A 244 -10.63 -0.05 -0.25
N ASN A 245 -10.71 -1.37 -0.07
CA ASN A 245 -11.50 -2.26 -0.93
C ASN A 245 -12.98 -2.39 -0.50
N CYS A 246 -13.50 -1.43 0.29
CA CYS A 246 -14.85 -1.43 0.84
C CYS A 246 -15.94 -1.03 -0.16
N GLN A 247 -17.21 -1.04 0.20
CA GLN A 247 -18.25 -0.34 -0.54
C GLN A 247 -18.08 1.18 -0.38
N PRO A 248 -18.42 2.01 -1.39
CA PRO A 248 -18.41 3.46 -1.23
C PRO A 248 -19.29 3.89 -0.04
N PHE A 249 -18.73 4.72 0.83
CA PHE A 249 -19.33 5.27 2.06
C PHE A 249 -19.68 4.21 3.13
N GLU A 250 -19.22 2.97 2.97
CA GLU A 250 -19.52 1.85 3.84
C GLU A 250 -18.24 1.07 4.17
N PRO A 251 -17.34 1.62 5.01
CA PRO A 251 -16.01 1.07 5.26
C PRO A 251 -16.00 -0.32 5.92
N ASP A 252 -17.12 -0.72 6.53
CA ASP A 252 -17.26 -2.02 7.18
C ASP A 252 -17.75 -3.13 6.24
N ASN A 253 -18.09 -2.80 4.99
CA ASN A 253 -18.59 -3.74 4.00
C ASN A 253 -17.57 -3.91 2.86
N PRO A 254 -17.09 -5.14 2.55
CA PRO A 254 -16.27 -5.39 1.38
C PRO A 254 -17.00 -4.98 0.08
N GLY A 255 -16.28 -4.32 -0.83
CA GLY A 255 -16.83 -3.88 -2.12
C GLY A 255 -16.06 -4.36 -3.34
N ARG A 256 -14.85 -4.89 -3.16
CA ARG A 256 -14.09 -5.58 -4.20
C ARG A 256 -13.05 -6.50 -3.57
N LEU A 257 -12.63 -7.51 -4.33
CA LEU A 257 -11.45 -8.30 -4.03
C LEU A 257 -10.33 -7.90 -4.98
N VAL A 258 -9.10 -7.92 -4.48
CA VAL A 258 -7.86 -7.67 -5.22
C VAL A 258 -6.94 -8.87 -5.02
N PHE A 259 -6.48 -9.42 -6.12
CA PHE A 259 -5.44 -10.44 -6.21
C PHE A 259 -4.19 -9.75 -6.75
N ASP A 260 -3.18 -9.56 -5.91
CA ASP A 260 -1.93 -8.94 -6.32
C ASP A 260 -0.89 -10.02 -6.68
N LEU A 261 -0.38 -9.94 -7.90
CA LEU A 261 0.54 -10.92 -8.48
C LEU A 261 1.95 -10.35 -8.42
N ASP A 262 2.72 -10.83 -7.45
CA ASP A 262 4.06 -10.34 -7.15
C ASP A 262 5.10 -11.36 -7.64
N PRO A 263 5.73 -11.15 -8.82
CA PRO A 263 6.73 -12.07 -9.35
C PRO A 263 8.04 -11.99 -8.57
N SER A 264 8.66 -13.15 -8.34
CA SER A 264 10.04 -13.20 -7.91
C SER A 264 11.02 -12.64 -8.94
N PRO A 265 12.21 -12.16 -8.50
CA PRO A 265 13.28 -11.79 -9.41
C PRO A 265 13.59 -12.91 -10.41
N GLY A 266 13.73 -12.55 -11.69
CA GLY A 266 14.05 -13.49 -12.77
C GLY A 266 12.84 -14.04 -13.53
N LEU A 267 11.61 -13.84 -13.05
CA LEU A 267 10.41 -14.12 -13.83
C LEU A 267 10.13 -12.98 -14.81
N SER A 268 9.63 -13.35 -15.99
CA SER A 268 9.25 -12.42 -17.04
C SER A 268 7.92 -11.75 -16.74
N PHE A 269 7.63 -10.61 -17.37
CA PHE A 269 6.31 -9.99 -17.24
C PHE A 269 5.23 -10.82 -17.93
N GLU A 270 5.60 -11.58 -18.97
CA GLU A 270 4.76 -12.58 -19.62
C GLU A 270 4.25 -13.63 -18.63
N ASP A 271 5.09 -14.10 -17.70
CA ASP A 271 4.67 -15.04 -16.64
C ASP A 271 3.57 -14.42 -15.75
N VAL A 272 3.66 -13.12 -15.47
CA VAL A 272 2.65 -12.38 -14.68
C VAL A 272 1.35 -12.23 -15.46
N ILE A 273 1.42 -11.98 -16.77
CA ILE A 273 0.25 -11.91 -17.65
C ILE A 273 -0.48 -13.26 -17.68
N GLU A 274 0.25 -14.37 -17.79
CA GLU A 274 -0.33 -15.71 -17.75
C GLU A 274 -1.00 -15.99 -16.41
N ALA A 275 -0.35 -15.65 -15.29
CA ALA A 275 -0.94 -15.78 -13.97
C ALA A 275 -2.22 -14.93 -13.81
N ALA A 276 -2.23 -13.70 -14.35
CA ALA A 276 -3.41 -12.85 -14.32
C ALA A 276 -4.59 -13.42 -15.12
N ARG A 277 -4.31 -14.04 -16.28
CA ARG A 277 -5.33 -14.75 -17.06
C ARG A 277 -5.88 -15.96 -16.33
N GLU A 278 -5.03 -16.71 -15.64
CA GLU A 278 -5.49 -17.85 -14.86
C GLU A 278 -6.36 -17.43 -13.66
N VAL A 279 -6.00 -16.35 -12.95
CA VAL A 279 -6.87 -15.79 -11.89
C VAL A 279 -8.20 -15.32 -12.48
N ARG A 280 -8.21 -14.66 -13.65
CA ARG A 280 -9.44 -14.30 -14.36
C ARG A 280 -10.30 -15.53 -14.61
N ASP A 281 -9.75 -16.56 -15.26
CA ASP A 281 -10.50 -17.73 -15.69
C ASP A 281 -11.15 -18.43 -14.49
N ARG A 282 -10.40 -18.60 -13.40
CA ARG A 282 -10.93 -19.17 -12.14
C ARG A 282 -12.05 -18.34 -11.52
N LEU A 283 -11.99 -17.02 -11.60
CA LEU A 283 -13.05 -16.14 -11.09
C LEU A 283 -14.28 -16.14 -12.00
N GLU A 284 -14.09 -16.17 -13.33
CA GLU A 284 -15.18 -16.22 -14.31
C GLU A 284 -15.94 -17.56 -14.24
N GLU A 285 -15.25 -18.68 -13.99
CA GLU A 285 -15.87 -19.98 -13.71
C GLU A 285 -16.78 -19.95 -12.47
N LEU A 286 -16.46 -19.10 -11.50
CA LEU A 286 -17.28 -18.87 -10.30
C LEU A 286 -18.40 -17.83 -10.53
N GLY A 287 -18.55 -17.34 -11.77
CA GLY A 287 -19.55 -16.34 -12.16
C GLY A 287 -19.19 -14.91 -11.76
N LEU A 288 -17.92 -14.64 -11.44
CA LEU A 288 -17.44 -13.30 -11.06
C LEU A 288 -16.84 -12.58 -12.25
N VAL A 289 -17.21 -11.30 -12.41
CA VAL A 289 -16.59 -10.42 -13.40
C VAL A 289 -15.22 -9.98 -12.90
N THR A 290 -14.26 -9.80 -13.80
CA THR A 290 -12.89 -9.42 -13.44
C THR A 290 -12.36 -8.29 -14.29
N PHE A 291 -11.45 -7.52 -13.70
CA PHE A 291 -10.72 -6.44 -14.33
C PHE A 291 -9.24 -6.61 -13.98
N CYS A 292 -8.35 -6.23 -14.89
CA CYS A 292 -6.91 -6.24 -14.63
C CYS A 292 -6.38 -4.82 -14.73
N LYS A 293 -5.40 -4.48 -13.88
CA LYS A 293 -4.64 -3.24 -13.98
C LYS A 293 -3.18 -3.47 -13.60
N THR A 294 -2.30 -2.72 -14.25
CA THR A 294 -0.90 -2.66 -13.86
C THR A 294 -0.76 -2.04 -12.47
N THR A 295 0.24 -2.50 -11.71
CA THR A 295 0.52 -1.96 -10.37
C THR A 295 1.32 -0.66 -10.42
N GLY A 296 1.96 -0.35 -11.56
CA GLY A 296 3.00 0.66 -11.66
C GLY A 296 4.37 0.18 -11.15
N GLY A 297 4.44 -1.03 -10.57
CA GLY A 297 5.66 -1.75 -10.25
C GLY A 297 5.87 -2.93 -11.20
N LYS A 298 6.18 -4.10 -10.65
CA LYS A 298 6.50 -5.32 -11.42
C LYS A 298 5.31 -6.28 -11.61
N GLY A 299 4.22 -6.05 -10.88
CA GLY A 299 3.08 -6.97 -10.78
C GLY A 299 1.82 -6.49 -11.48
N LEU A 300 0.80 -7.35 -11.44
CA LEU A 300 -0.56 -7.06 -11.90
C LEU A 300 -1.55 -7.22 -10.74
N HIS A 301 -2.55 -6.33 -10.69
CA HIS A 301 -3.73 -6.52 -9.85
C HIS A 301 -4.87 -7.09 -10.71
N VAL A 302 -5.41 -8.24 -10.31
CA VAL A 302 -6.70 -8.74 -10.80
C VAL A 302 -7.77 -8.37 -9.76
N VAL A 303 -8.83 -7.71 -10.19
CA VAL A 303 -9.83 -7.10 -9.32
C VAL A 303 -11.21 -7.62 -9.70
N THR A 304 -12.00 -8.04 -8.71
CA THR A 304 -13.42 -8.38 -8.91
C THR A 304 -14.30 -7.57 -7.96
N PRO A 305 -15.33 -6.85 -8.46
CA PRO A 305 -16.24 -6.10 -7.62
C PRO A 305 -17.20 -7.04 -6.87
N LEU A 306 -17.52 -6.69 -5.63
CA LEU A 306 -18.55 -7.37 -4.85
C LEU A 306 -19.81 -6.50 -4.83
N SER A 307 -20.96 -7.10 -5.12
CA SER A 307 -22.24 -6.43 -4.96
C SER A 307 -22.60 -6.33 -3.48
N LYS A 308 -23.25 -5.23 -3.09
CA LYS A 308 -23.82 -5.11 -1.75
C LYS A 308 -25.07 -5.99 -1.65
N LEU A 309 -24.95 -7.11 -0.94
CA LEU A 309 -26.06 -8.00 -0.64
C LEU A 309 -26.49 -7.82 0.82
N LYS A 310 -27.79 -8.02 1.10
CA LYS A 310 -28.35 -7.92 2.47
C LYS A 310 -27.63 -8.84 3.46
N ASN A 311 -27.24 -10.02 2.99
CA ASN A 311 -26.42 -11.01 3.71
C ASN A 311 -25.12 -11.25 2.95
N GLY A 312 -24.46 -10.18 2.49
CA GLY A 312 -23.17 -10.27 1.81
C GLY A 312 -22.03 -10.70 2.74
N PRO A 313 -20.87 -11.07 2.18
CA PRO A 313 -19.73 -11.48 2.99
C PRO A 313 -19.24 -10.32 3.85
N ASP A 314 -18.82 -10.63 5.08
CA ASP A 314 -17.97 -9.75 5.87
C ASP A 314 -16.52 -9.80 5.38
N TRP A 315 -15.64 -9.00 5.99
CA TRP A 315 -14.23 -8.94 5.61
C TRP A 315 -13.50 -10.28 5.76
N ASP A 316 -13.76 -11.03 6.83
CA ASP A 316 -13.11 -12.31 7.07
C ASP A 316 -13.53 -13.35 6.02
N THR A 317 -14.83 -13.40 5.68
CA THR A 317 -15.37 -14.27 4.64
C THR A 317 -14.81 -13.89 3.26
N ALA A 318 -14.79 -12.60 2.93
CA ALA A 318 -14.25 -12.09 1.66
C ALA A 318 -12.75 -12.44 1.50
N LYS A 319 -11.96 -12.24 2.56
CA LYS A 319 -10.54 -12.60 2.59
C LYS A 319 -10.33 -14.11 2.50
N ALA A 320 -11.14 -14.91 3.19
CA ALA A 320 -11.06 -16.37 3.14
C ALA A 320 -11.36 -16.91 1.75
N PHE A 321 -12.36 -16.35 1.06
CA PHE A 321 -12.64 -16.68 -0.34
C PHE A 321 -11.44 -16.38 -1.25
N ALA A 322 -10.87 -15.17 -1.18
CA ALA A 322 -9.70 -14.81 -1.99
C ALA A 322 -8.50 -15.72 -1.70
N ARG A 323 -8.27 -16.05 -0.42
CA ARG A 323 -7.24 -17.02 -0.01
C ARG A 323 -7.46 -18.38 -0.65
N GLU A 324 -8.67 -18.90 -0.64
CA GLU A 324 -9.00 -20.22 -1.19
C GLU A 324 -8.77 -20.30 -2.70
N VAL A 325 -9.14 -19.24 -3.44
CA VAL A 325 -8.86 -19.14 -4.88
C VAL A 325 -7.35 -19.22 -5.14
N CYS A 326 -6.55 -18.42 -4.43
CA CYS A 326 -5.10 -18.47 -4.55
C CYS A 326 -4.52 -19.83 -4.12
N ALA A 327 -5.07 -20.44 -3.07
CA ALA A 327 -4.59 -21.71 -2.54
C ALA A 327 -4.78 -22.85 -3.53
N ARG A 328 -5.94 -22.90 -4.21
CA ARG A 328 -6.21 -23.89 -5.26
C ARG A 328 -5.30 -23.68 -6.47
N MET A 329 -5.14 -22.44 -6.91
CA MET A 329 -4.21 -22.12 -8.00
C MET A 329 -2.77 -22.54 -7.68
N ALA A 330 -2.31 -22.29 -6.46
CA ALA A 330 -1.00 -22.74 -6.01
C ALA A 330 -0.89 -24.27 -5.84
N ALA A 331 -1.98 -24.96 -5.48
CA ALA A 331 -1.99 -26.42 -5.39
C ALA A 331 -1.97 -27.09 -6.77
N ASP A 332 -2.63 -26.50 -7.77
CA ASP A 332 -2.66 -27.00 -9.14
C ASP A 332 -1.32 -26.81 -9.87
N SER A 333 -0.54 -25.78 -9.49
CA SER A 333 0.76 -25.46 -10.08
C SER A 333 1.78 -24.96 -9.03
N PRO A 334 2.23 -25.83 -8.11
CA PRO A 334 3.07 -25.46 -6.97
C PRO A 334 4.47 -24.99 -7.36
N ASP A 335 4.93 -25.35 -8.56
CA ASP A 335 6.22 -24.91 -9.13
C ASP A 335 6.14 -23.52 -9.75
N ARG A 336 4.94 -22.98 -9.97
CA ARG A 336 4.72 -21.63 -10.54
C ARG A 336 4.23 -20.64 -9.50
N TYR A 337 3.45 -21.10 -8.54
CA TYR A 337 2.68 -20.24 -7.64
C TYR A 337 2.86 -20.62 -6.18
N LEU A 338 2.69 -19.62 -5.33
CA LEU A 338 2.66 -19.80 -3.88
C LEU A 338 1.78 -18.74 -3.23
N ILE A 339 1.18 -19.11 -2.10
CA ILE A 339 0.38 -18.19 -1.28
C ILE A 339 1.05 -17.83 0.04
N ASN A 340 2.22 -18.40 0.34
CA ASN A 340 2.91 -18.15 1.58
C ASN A 340 3.98 -17.06 1.43
N MET A 341 4.14 -16.20 2.44
CA MET A 341 5.01 -15.03 2.33
C MET A 341 6.51 -15.31 2.48
N SER A 342 6.93 -16.56 2.68
CA SER A 342 8.35 -16.86 2.88
C SER A 342 9.16 -16.56 1.62
N LYS A 343 9.91 -15.44 1.60
CA LYS A 343 10.80 -15.04 0.49
C LYS A 343 11.76 -16.16 0.08
N ALA A 344 12.25 -16.95 1.04
CA ALA A 344 13.12 -18.10 0.80
C ALA A 344 12.44 -19.20 -0.05
N GLN A 345 11.11 -19.27 -0.03
CA GLN A 345 10.34 -20.19 -0.86
C GLN A 345 9.90 -19.52 -2.18
N ARG A 346 10.16 -18.23 -2.42
CA ARG A 346 9.61 -17.54 -3.60
C ARG A 346 10.41 -17.75 -4.88
N GLU A 347 11.64 -18.23 -4.79
CA GLU A 347 12.53 -18.35 -5.96
C GLU A 347 11.86 -19.09 -7.13
N GLY A 348 11.86 -18.45 -8.30
CA GLY A 348 11.24 -18.98 -9.52
C GLY A 348 9.70 -18.98 -9.56
N ARG A 349 9.01 -18.37 -8.58
CA ARG A 349 7.55 -18.43 -8.45
C ARG A 349 6.90 -17.05 -8.30
N ILE A 350 5.61 -16.96 -8.65
CA ILE A 350 4.76 -15.80 -8.43
C ILE A 350 4.03 -15.95 -7.10
N PHE A 351 4.15 -14.94 -6.24
CA PHE A 351 3.36 -14.85 -5.01
C PHE A 351 1.95 -14.32 -5.33
N LEU A 352 0.94 -15.13 -5.00
CA LEU A 352 -0.46 -14.78 -5.16
C LEU A 352 -0.96 -14.07 -3.88
N ASP A 353 -0.77 -12.76 -3.79
CA ASP A 353 -1.10 -11.95 -2.62
C ASP A 353 -2.61 -11.68 -2.52
N TYR A 354 -3.26 -12.41 -1.62
CA TYR A 354 -4.66 -12.19 -1.23
C TYR A 354 -4.82 -11.26 -0.01
N LEU A 355 -3.73 -10.78 0.61
CA LEU A 355 -3.74 -10.02 1.86
C LEU A 355 -4.24 -8.57 1.68
N ARG A 356 -4.36 -8.13 0.42
CA ARG A 356 -5.04 -6.88 0.04
C ARG A 356 -6.53 -6.86 0.38
N ASN A 357 -7.09 -8.01 0.75
CA ASN A 357 -8.51 -8.19 1.08
C ASN A 357 -8.81 -8.12 2.59
N ASP A 358 -7.85 -7.71 3.42
CA ASP A 358 -8.11 -7.38 4.81
C ASP A 358 -8.80 -6.00 4.95
N ARG A 359 -9.57 -5.80 6.01
CA ARG A 359 -10.39 -4.59 6.23
C ARG A 359 -9.61 -3.29 6.11
N MET A 360 -8.39 -3.26 6.65
CA MET A 360 -7.52 -2.06 6.65
C MET A 360 -6.46 -2.07 5.56
N SER A 361 -6.46 -3.08 4.69
CA SER A 361 -5.51 -3.14 3.58
C SER A 361 -5.92 -2.21 2.46
N THR A 362 -4.92 -1.77 1.70
CA THR A 362 -5.09 -0.88 0.56
C THR A 362 -4.51 -1.52 -0.68
N ALA A 363 -5.02 -1.10 -1.84
CA ALA A 363 -4.39 -1.37 -3.13
C ALA A 363 -4.33 -0.05 -3.88
N VAL A 364 -3.21 0.22 -4.56
CA VAL A 364 -3.04 1.44 -5.37
C VAL A 364 -4.23 1.59 -6.32
N ALA A 365 -4.75 2.82 -6.47
CA ALA A 365 -5.98 3.12 -7.20
C ALA A 365 -5.97 2.64 -8.65
#